data_AF-A0A957PLZ3-F1
#
_entry.id   AF-A0A957PLZ3-F1
#
_cell.length_a   1.000
_cell.length_b   1.000
_cell.length_c   1.000
_cell.angle_alpha   90.00
_cell.angle_beta   90.00
_cell.angle_gamma   90.00
#
_symmetry.space_group_name_H-M   'P 1'
#
loop_
_entity.id
_entity.type
_entity.pdbx_description
1 polymer ?
#
loop_
_entity_poly.entity_id
_entity_poly.type
_entity_poly.pdbx_seq_one_letter_code
_entity_poly.pdbx_strand_id
1 'polypeptide(L)'
;YDVAHATGIALPPETFAQTLAFFDGIPADGTASMQRDVLAGRPSELESQNGAVVRAGLQAGVQTPLNEFIYHALLPLERRARGELSFPI
;
A
#
# COMPACT_ATOMS: atom_id res chain seq x y z
N TYR A 1 -9.00 3.98 -8.06
CA TYR A 1 -9.46 4.65 -9.30
C TYR A 1 -9.43 6.16 -9.15
N ASP A 2 -10.09 6.71 -8.14
CA ASP A 2 -10.30 8.16 -8.00
C ASP A 2 -9.00 8.98 -8.04
N VAL A 3 -7.96 8.54 -7.33
CA VAL A 3 -6.65 9.22 -7.36
C VAL A 3 -6.07 9.27 -8.78
N ALA A 4 -6.07 8.14 -9.50
CA ALA A 4 -5.54 8.09 -10.86
C ALA A 4 -6.31 9.02 -11.81
N HIS A 5 -7.65 9.02 -11.73
CA HIS A 5 -8.49 9.91 -12.52
C HIS A 5 -8.25 11.39 -12.20
N ALA A 6 -8.18 11.74 -10.91
CA ALA A 6 -7.93 13.11 -10.48
C ALA A 6 -6.52 13.62 -10.89
N THR A 7 -5.56 12.70 -11.09
CA THR A 7 -4.23 13.02 -11.63
C THR A 7 -4.13 12.91 -13.16
N GLY A 8 -5.24 12.72 -13.87
CA GLY A 8 -5.26 12.63 -15.34
C GLY A 8 -4.72 11.31 -15.92
N ILE A 9 -4.58 10.27 -15.10
CA ILE A 9 -4.15 8.94 -15.53
C ILE A 9 -5.38 8.13 -15.91
N ALA A 10 -5.48 7.79 -17.21
CA ALA A 10 -6.51 6.89 -17.70
C ALA A 10 -6.13 5.44 -17.37
N LEU A 11 -6.84 4.84 -16.41
CA LEU A 11 -6.79 3.40 -16.19
C LEU A 11 -7.81 2.72 -17.14
N PRO A 12 -7.43 1.63 -17.82
CA PRO A 12 -8.39 0.83 -18.59
C PRO A 12 -9.60 0.44 -17.73
N PRO A 13 -10.83 0.44 -18.28
CA PRO A 13 -12.02 0.09 -17.51
C PRO A 13 -11.94 -1.34 -16.94
N GLU A 14 -11.15 -2.20 -17.59
CA GLU A 14 -11.01 -3.62 -17.26
C GLU A 14 -10.04 -3.84 -16.10
N THR A 15 -9.26 -2.82 -15.70
CA THR A 15 -8.22 -2.94 -14.68
C THR A 15 -8.76 -3.49 -13.37
N PHE A 16 -10.02 -3.21 -13.01
CA PHE A 16 -10.59 -3.62 -11.73
C PHE A 16 -10.91 -5.10 -11.76
N ALA A 17 -11.61 -5.53 -12.81
CA ALA A 17 -11.97 -6.92 -13.04
C ALA A 17 -10.72 -7.80 -13.19
N GLN A 18 -9.71 -7.32 -13.92
CA GLN A 18 -8.43 -8.03 -14.08
C GLN A 18 -7.66 -8.15 -12.77
N THR A 19 -7.68 -7.09 -11.94
CA THR A 19 -7.04 -7.09 -10.63
C THR A 19 -7.71 -8.10 -9.69
N LEU A 20 -9.04 -8.13 -9.64
CA LEU A 20 -9.78 -9.12 -8.85
C LEU A 20 -9.53 -10.55 -9.36
N ALA A 21 -9.61 -10.78 -10.67
CA ALA A 21 -9.34 -12.09 -11.25
C ALA A 21 -7.90 -12.58 -10.99
N PHE A 22 -6.93 -11.66 -10.96
CA PHE A 22 -5.57 -11.99 -10.54
C PHE A 22 -5.54 -12.47 -9.08
N PHE A 23 -6.21 -11.76 -8.16
CA PHE A 23 -6.28 -12.16 -6.75
C PHE A 23 -7.02 -13.48 -6.53
N ASP A 24 -8.07 -13.77 -7.30
CA ASP A 24 -8.80 -15.04 -7.26
C ASP A 24 -7.93 -16.24 -7.68
N GLY A 25 -6.87 -16.00 -8.44
CA GLY A 25 -5.91 -17.02 -8.88
C GLY A 25 -4.75 -17.28 -7.91
N ILE A 26 -4.62 -16.47 -6.85
CA ILE A 26 -3.54 -16.65 -5.86
C ILE A 26 -3.88 -17.85 -4.96
N PRO A 27 -2.92 -18.77 -4.69
CA PRO A 27 -3.13 -19.85 -3.73
C PRO A 27 -3.58 -19.34 -2.36
N ALA A 28 -4.36 -20.14 -1.63
CA ALA A 28 -4.88 -19.74 -0.31
C ALA A 28 -3.80 -19.40 0.72
N ASP A 29 -2.61 -19.97 0.57
CA ASP A 29 -1.41 -19.71 1.37
C ASP A 29 -0.45 -18.68 0.74
N GLY A 30 -0.83 -18.13 -0.42
CA GLY A 30 -0.10 -17.08 -1.11
C GLY A 30 -0.05 -15.80 -0.27
N THR A 31 1.13 -15.19 -0.20
CA THR A 31 1.36 -13.94 0.54
C THR A 31 1.97 -12.87 -0.36
N ALA A 32 1.74 -11.60 -0.04
CA ALA A 32 2.41 -10.48 -0.72
C ALA A 32 3.89 -10.36 -0.27
N SER A 33 4.77 -9.84 -1.14
CA SER A 33 6.18 -9.58 -0.75
C SER A 33 6.28 -8.62 0.43
N MET A 34 5.58 -7.48 0.35
CA MET A 34 5.53 -6.48 1.41
C MET A 34 5.07 -7.09 2.75
N GLN A 35 4.09 -8.02 2.73
CA GLN A 35 3.65 -8.72 3.93
C GLN A 35 4.80 -9.54 4.56
N ARG A 36 5.55 -10.29 3.73
CA ARG A 36 6.69 -11.09 4.21
C ARG A 36 7.80 -10.22 4.78
N ASP A 37 8.06 -9.05 4.21
CA ASP A 37 9.05 -8.10 4.72
C ASP A 37 8.63 -7.50 6.05
N VAL A 38 7.37 -7.05 6.18
CA VAL A 38 6.81 -6.56 7.44
C VAL A 38 6.90 -7.62 8.54
N LEU A 39 6.52 -8.87 8.25
CA LEU A 39 6.58 -9.98 9.21
C LEU A 39 8.02 -10.34 9.60
N ALA A 40 8.97 -10.23 8.66
CA ALA A 40 10.38 -10.47 8.92
C ALA A 40 11.11 -9.28 9.56
N GLY A 41 10.43 -8.15 9.78
CA GLY A 41 11.04 -6.93 10.30
C GLY A 41 12.07 -6.31 9.36
N ARG A 42 11.92 -6.52 8.04
CA ARG A 42 12.76 -5.91 7.00
C ARG A 42 12.11 -4.63 6.45
N PRO A 43 12.90 -3.66 5.98
CA PRO A 43 12.35 -2.51 5.26
C PRO A 43 11.49 -2.98 4.07
N SER A 44 10.37 -2.31 3.84
CA SER A 44 9.39 -2.69 2.82
C SER A 44 9.09 -1.54 1.84
N GLU A 45 8.26 -1.80 0.84
CA GLU A 45 7.77 -0.82 -0.12
C GLU A 45 6.57 0.02 0.38
N LEU A 46 6.30 0.05 1.70
CA LEU A 46 5.16 0.76 2.28
C LEU A 46 5.08 2.23 1.82
N GLU A 47 6.22 2.93 1.82
CA GLU A 47 6.34 4.34 1.41
C GLU A 47 6.11 4.57 -0.08
N SER A 48 6.59 3.64 -0.92
CA SER A 48 6.50 3.75 -2.38
C SER A 48 5.17 3.25 -2.92
N GLN A 49 4.43 2.44 -2.16
CA GLN A 49 3.09 1.95 -2.53
C GLN A 49 1.99 2.77 -1.83
N ASN A 50 1.59 2.39 -0.61
CA ASN A 50 0.49 3.08 0.10
C ASN A 50 0.82 4.55 0.36
N GLY A 51 2.05 4.85 0.81
CA GLY A 51 2.49 6.23 1.03
C GLY A 51 2.41 7.09 -0.25
N ALA A 52 2.70 6.51 -1.42
CA ALA A 52 2.58 7.21 -2.69
C ALA A 52 1.12 7.52 -3.05
N VAL A 53 0.20 6.58 -2.83
CA VAL A 53 -1.23 6.80 -3.06
C VAL A 53 -1.78 7.89 -2.13
N VAL A 54 -1.40 7.89 -0.84
CA VAL A 54 -1.80 8.92 0.12
C VAL A 54 -1.31 10.31 -0.32
N ARG A 55 -0.04 10.44 -0.69
CA ARG A 55 0.53 11.71 -1.16
C ARG A 55 -0.15 12.20 -2.44
N ALA A 56 -0.39 11.31 -3.40
CA ALA A 56 -1.07 11.64 -4.65
C ALA A 56 -2.53 12.05 -4.42
N GLY A 57 -3.25 11.34 -3.54
CA GLY A 57 -4.62 11.70 -3.15
C GLY A 57 -4.70 13.09 -2.53
N LEU A 58 -3.81 13.40 -1.58
CA LEU A 58 -3.73 14.72 -0.96
C LEU A 58 -3.47 15.83 -1.99
N GLN A 59 -2.53 15.62 -2.91
CA GLN A 59 -2.22 16.58 -3.99
C GLN A 59 -3.40 16.82 -4.94
N ALA A 60 -4.20 15.78 -5.18
CA ALA A 60 -5.34 15.82 -6.08
C ALA A 60 -6.66 16.20 -5.39
N GLY A 61 -6.66 16.44 -4.06
CA GLY A 61 -7.88 16.72 -3.29
C GLY A 61 -8.82 15.50 -3.15
N VAL A 62 -8.29 14.28 -3.28
CA VAL A 62 -9.04 13.02 -3.18
C VAL A 62 -8.70 12.34 -1.84
N GLN A 63 -9.73 12.02 -1.05
CA GLN A 63 -9.52 11.29 0.20
C GLN A 63 -9.11 9.84 -0.07
N THR A 64 -8.16 9.33 0.73
CA THR A 64 -7.65 7.95 0.58
C THR A 64 -7.73 7.15 1.89
N PRO A 65 -8.90 7.09 2.56
CA PRO A 65 -9.00 6.63 3.94
C PRO A 65 -8.46 5.21 4.16
N LEU A 66 -8.66 4.30 3.20
CA LEU A 66 -8.13 2.94 3.30
C LEU A 66 -6.60 2.90 3.19
N ASN A 67 -6.02 3.66 2.26
CA ASN A 67 -4.56 3.71 2.10
C ASN A 67 -3.92 4.43 3.30
N GLU A 68 -4.54 5.49 3.81
CA GLU A 68 -4.11 6.19 5.02
C GLU A 68 -4.11 5.26 6.23
N PHE A 69 -5.20 4.50 6.43
CA PHE A 69 -5.29 3.52 7.51
C PHE A 69 -4.18 2.47 7.40
N ILE A 70 -4.01 1.83 6.24
CA ILE A 70 -2.97 0.81 6.04
C ILE A 70 -1.57 1.41 6.25
N TYR A 71 -1.32 2.57 5.65
CA TYR A 71 -0.04 3.26 5.76
C TYR A 71 0.30 3.57 7.22
N HIS A 72 -0.60 4.22 7.96
CA HIS A 72 -0.34 4.60 9.35
C HIS A 72 -0.33 3.42 10.32
N ALA A 73 -1.07 2.35 10.05
CA ALA A 73 -1.03 1.13 10.85
C ALA A 73 0.32 0.39 10.73
N LEU A 74 0.93 0.41 9.54
CA LEU A 74 2.20 -0.30 9.28
C LEU A 74 3.44 0.58 9.47
N LEU A 75 3.31 1.91 9.43
CA LEU A 75 4.43 2.86 9.54
C LEU A 75 5.33 2.65 10.77
N PRO A 76 4.82 2.34 11.98
CA PRO A 76 5.69 2.05 13.12
C PRO A 76 6.59 0.82 12.89
N LEU A 77 6.06 -0.23 12.25
CA LEU A 77 6.82 -1.44 11.94
C LEU A 77 7.91 -1.15 10.90
N GLU A 78 7.58 -0.36 9.87
CA GLU A 78 8.52 0.08 8.84
C GLU A 78 9.66 0.92 9.44
N ARG A 79 9.33 1.91 10.29
CA ARG A 79 10.32 2.75 10.97
C ARG A 79 11.24 1.92 11.87
N ARG A 80 10.70 0.91 12.56
CA ARG A 80 11.52 -0.02 13.33
C ARG A 80 12.47 -0.81 12.44
N ALA A 81 11.98 -1.34 11.32
CA ALA A 81 12.79 -2.10 10.37
C ALA A 81 13.93 -1.27 9.75
N ARG A 82 13.75 0.06 9.66
CA ARG A 82 14.78 1.01 9.21
C ARG A 82 15.69 1.54 10.33
N GLY A 83 15.48 1.15 11.57
CA GLY A 83 16.26 1.63 12.73
C GLY A 83 15.89 3.04 13.19
N GLU A 84 14.74 3.57 12.76
CA GLU A 84 14.25 4.92 13.09
C GLU A 84 13.37 4.93 14.36
N LEU A 85 12.89 3.75 14.78
CA LEU A 85 12.04 3.58 15.94
C LEU A 85 12.45 2.32 16.73
N SER A 86 12.40 2.41 18.07
CA SER A 86 12.48 1.24 18.95
C SER A 86 11.21 1.15 19.77
N PHE A 87 10.72 -0.08 19.99
CA PHE A 87 9.65 -0.31 20.94
C PHE A 87 10.25 -0.72 22.29
N PRO A 88 9.77 -0.17 23.41
CA PRO A 88 10.15 -0.67 24.72
C PRO A 88 9.73 -2.14 24.86
N ILE A 89 10.53 -2.90 25.60
CA ILE A 89 10.26 -4.28 25.99
C ILE A 89 9.30 -4.28 27.18
#